data_AF-A0A1F5DMQ1-F1
#
_entry.id   AF-A0A1F5DMQ1-F1
#
_cell.length_a   1.000
_cell.length_b   1.000
_cell.length_c   1.000
_cell.angle_alpha   90.00
_cell.angle_beta   90.00
_cell.angle_gamma   90.00
#
_symmetry.space_group_name_H-M   'P 1'
#
loop_
_entity.id
_entity.type
_entity.pdbx_description
1 polymer ?
#
loop_
_entity_poly.entity_id
_entity_poly.type
_entity_poly.pdbx_seq_one_letter_code
_entity_poly.pdbx_strand_id
1 'polypeptide(L)'
;MIFMPGFLGVDGMSGGYAISFVSFFGVIVGAIVVLVYNGLSSRFDAIVGGMEVLARWTYPSELWKKYSDAEYEESVAEVKPLFILTSAMCLIAGVGAVLWDPEPGIYVLGIMVFTIILMGLAAFLTRRHLHHDNLRSLGEAIISKKAVLLNNRLFYWDYFGSKLEKVELRKDKDYSVLIFTTWAPTMQFGQSYSLRVPVPPGEEARASEIASTMKTD
;
A
#
# COMPACT_ATOMS: atom_id res chain seq x y z
N MET A 1 -19.56 -27.70 4.38
CA MET A 1 -20.00 -27.53 5.78
C MET A 1 -21.17 -26.54 5.96
N ILE A 2 -21.78 -25.99 4.90
CA ILE A 2 -22.86 -24.97 4.99
C ILE A 2 -24.20 -25.55 5.52
N PHE A 3 -24.36 -26.88 5.57
CA PHE A 3 -25.61 -27.54 5.99
C PHE A 3 -25.53 -28.22 7.37
N MET A 4 -24.44 -28.03 8.12
CA MET A 4 -24.20 -28.78 9.36
C MET A 4 -25.11 -28.40 10.55
N PRO A 5 -25.62 -27.15 10.71
CA PRO A 5 -26.49 -26.81 11.84
C PRO A 5 -27.82 -27.56 11.84
N GLY A 6 -28.39 -27.83 10.65
CA GLY A 6 -29.61 -28.63 10.52
C GLY A 6 -29.40 -30.11 10.85
N PHE A 7 -28.18 -30.62 10.68
CA PHE A 7 -27.82 -32.01 11.04
C PHE A 7 -27.48 -32.19 12.53
N LEU A 8 -27.11 -31.10 13.21
CA LEU A 8 -26.75 -31.06 14.64
C LEU A 8 -27.90 -30.61 15.56
N GLY A 9 -29.09 -30.33 15.00
CA GLY A 9 -30.27 -29.93 15.78
C GLY A 9 -30.17 -28.55 16.43
N VAL A 10 -29.26 -27.69 15.95
CA VAL A 10 -29.08 -26.34 16.48
C VAL A 10 -30.13 -25.42 15.87
N ASP A 11 -31.00 -24.85 16.70
CA ASP A 11 -32.04 -23.92 16.25
C ASP A 11 -31.39 -22.72 15.54
N GLY A 12 -31.96 -22.32 14.40
CA GLY A 12 -31.44 -21.24 13.57
C GLY A 12 -31.29 -19.93 14.36
N MET A 13 -32.24 -19.63 15.25
CA MET A 13 -32.21 -18.43 16.10
C MET A 13 -31.23 -18.53 17.28
N SER A 14 -30.75 -19.72 17.62
CA SER A 14 -29.74 -19.95 18.68
C SER A 14 -28.28 -19.81 18.22
N GLY A 15 -28.07 -19.30 16.99
CA GLY A 15 -26.75 -19.11 16.39
C GLY A 15 -26.47 -19.98 15.17
N GLY A 16 -27.37 -20.91 14.82
CA GLY A 16 -27.25 -21.72 13.60
C GLY A 16 -27.18 -20.87 12.32
N TYR A 17 -27.97 -19.81 12.22
CA TYR A 17 -27.91 -18.88 11.09
C TYR A 17 -26.60 -18.08 11.04
N ALA A 18 -26.05 -17.68 12.19
CA ALA A 18 -24.79 -16.95 12.24
C ALA A 18 -23.61 -17.82 11.75
N ILE A 19 -23.56 -19.09 12.19
CA ILE A 19 -22.53 -20.04 11.75
C ILE A 19 -22.64 -20.32 10.25
N SER A 20 -23.86 -20.54 9.74
CA SER A 20 -24.09 -20.74 8.31
C SER A 20 -23.69 -19.52 7.48
N PHE A 21 -24.03 -18.31 7.95
CA PHE A 21 -23.68 -17.06 7.27
C PHE A 21 -22.16 -16.86 7.22
N VAL A 22 -21.46 -16.98 8.36
CA VAL A 22 -20.00 -16.84 8.42
C VAL A 22 -19.31 -17.90 7.55
N SER A 23 -19.80 -19.13 7.58
CA SER A 23 -19.25 -20.22 6.76
C SER A 23 -19.44 -19.96 5.27
N PHE A 24 -20.64 -19.55 4.86
CA PHE A 24 -20.95 -19.23 3.47
C PHE A 24 -20.16 -18.00 2.98
N PHE A 25 -20.10 -16.94 3.79
CA PHE A 25 -19.32 -15.75 3.50
C PHE A 25 -17.83 -16.09 3.38
N GLY A 26 -17.29 -16.92 4.27
CA GLY A 26 -15.92 -17.41 4.18
C GLY A 26 -15.62 -18.18 2.89
N VAL A 27 -16.57 -19.00 2.41
CA VAL A 27 -16.43 -19.69 1.11
C VAL A 27 -16.42 -18.70 -0.05
N ILE A 28 -17.32 -17.71 -0.05
CA ILE A 28 -17.34 -16.67 -1.10
C ILE A 28 -16.03 -15.88 -1.09
N VAL A 29 -15.60 -15.39 0.07
CA VAL A 29 -14.35 -14.66 0.22
C VAL A 29 -13.17 -15.52 -0.23
N GLY A 30 -13.12 -16.78 0.18
CA GLY A 30 -12.09 -17.73 -0.24
C GLY A 30 -12.06 -17.94 -1.76
N ALA A 31 -13.23 -18.11 -2.40
CA ALA A 31 -13.33 -18.24 -3.85
C ALA A 31 -12.87 -16.97 -4.57
N ILE A 32 -13.25 -15.79 -4.08
CA ILE A 32 -12.79 -14.49 -4.60
C ILE A 32 -11.26 -14.39 -4.46
N VAL A 33 -10.70 -14.71 -3.29
CA VAL A 33 -9.25 -14.70 -3.05
C VAL A 33 -8.53 -15.62 -4.03
N VAL A 34 -8.99 -16.86 -4.22
CA VAL A 34 -8.38 -17.81 -5.16
C VAL A 34 -8.42 -17.27 -6.60
N LEU A 35 -9.56 -16.73 -7.05
CA LEU A 35 -9.69 -16.17 -8.39
C LEU A 35 -8.75 -14.98 -8.62
N VAL A 36 -8.67 -14.06 -7.66
CA VAL A 36 -7.79 -12.88 -7.72
C VAL A 36 -6.31 -13.29 -7.73
N TYR A 37 -5.90 -14.19 -6.83
CA TYR A 37 -4.50 -14.57 -6.69
C TYR A 37 -4.01 -15.48 -7.83
N ASN A 38 -4.86 -16.36 -8.38
CA ASN A 38 -4.48 -17.18 -9.54
C ASN A 38 -4.15 -16.30 -10.75
N GLY A 39 -4.98 -15.30 -11.05
CA GLY A 39 -4.71 -14.35 -12.13
C GLY A 39 -3.46 -13.49 -11.91
N LEU A 40 -3.14 -13.18 -10.64
CA LEU A 40 -1.96 -12.40 -10.28
C LEU A 40 -0.65 -13.21 -10.41
N SER A 41 -0.66 -14.49 -9.98
CA SER A 41 0.54 -15.34 -9.96
C SER A 41 1.15 -15.55 -11.35
N SER A 42 0.35 -15.97 -12.34
CA SER A 42 0.83 -16.24 -13.70
C SER A 42 1.40 -15.00 -14.40
N ARG A 43 0.99 -13.80 -13.98
CA ARG A 43 1.46 -12.53 -14.53
C ARG A 43 2.69 -12.03 -13.80
N PHE A 44 2.77 -12.24 -12.49
CA PHE A 44 4.00 -12.06 -11.74
C PHE A 44 5.12 -12.92 -12.36
N ASP A 45 4.82 -14.18 -12.67
CA ASP A 45 5.74 -15.10 -13.34
C ASP A 45 6.13 -14.62 -14.74
N ALA A 46 5.22 -13.97 -15.50
CA ALA A 46 5.53 -13.42 -16.81
C ALA A 46 6.49 -12.22 -16.75
N ILE A 47 6.34 -11.36 -15.74
CA ILE A 47 7.19 -10.18 -15.51
C ILE A 47 8.56 -10.60 -15.00
N VAL A 48 8.60 -11.52 -14.03
CA VAL A 48 9.84 -12.08 -13.49
C VAL A 48 10.54 -12.96 -14.52
N GLY A 49 9.77 -13.64 -15.38
CA GLY A 49 10.24 -14.50 -16.48
C GLY A 49 10.89 -13.77 -17.66
N GLY A 50 10.93 -12.42 -17.65
CA GLY A 50 11.78 -11.64 -18.55
C GLY A 50 11.15 -11.18 -19.87
N MET A 51 9.85 -11.40 -20.09
CA MET A 51 9.18 -10.83 -21.25
C MET A 51 8.93 -9.34 -20.99
N GLU A 52 9.74 -8.47 -21.61
CA GLU A 52 9.65 -6.99 -21.62
C GLU A 52 10.42 -6.20 -20.53
N VAL A 53 11.51 -6.74 -19.99
CA VAL A 53 12.42 -5.97 -19.11
C VAL A 53 13.21 -4.94 -19.92
N LEU A 54 13.06 -3.66 -19.59
CA LEU A 54 13.79 -2.53 -20.18
C LEU A 54 15.12 -2.28 -19.48
N ALA A 55 15.11 -2.39 -18.15
CA ALA A 55 16.29 -2.25 -17.31
C ALA A 55 16.17 -3.13 -16.05
N ARG A 56 17.31 -3.65 -15.62
CA ARG A 56 17.48 -4.28 -14.32
C ARG A 56 18.62 -3.57 -13.62
N TRP A 57 18.32 -3.01 -12.46
CA TRP A 57 19.28 -2.27 -11.64
C TRP A 57 19.46 -2.94 -10.30
N THR A 58 20.72 -3.03 -9.90
CA THR A 58 21.13 -3.48 -8.56
C THR A 58 21.84 -2.33 -7.89
N TYR A 59 21.43 -2.00 -6.68
CA TYR A 59 21.93 -0.81 -5.99
C TYR A 59 23.08 -1.15 -5.02
N PRO A 60 24.09 -0.27 -4.92
CA PRO A 60 25.01 -0.31 -3.79
C PRO A 60 24.24 -0.14 -2.48
N SER A 61 24.61 -0.88 -1.44
CA SER A 61 23.95 -0.86 -0.13
C SER A 61 23.88 0.54 0.48
N GLU A 62 24.89 1.38 0.26
CA GLU A 62 24.91 2.77 0.73
C GLU A 62 23.85 3.65 0.05
N LEU A 63 23.71 3.53 -1.27
CA LEU A 63 22.71 4.28 -2.03
C LEU A 63 21.30 3.78 -1.70
N TRP A 64 21.14 2.47 -1.55
CA TRP A 64 19.87 1.87 -1.18
C TRP A 64 19.41 2.27 0.23
N LYS A 65 20.34 2.33 1.19
CA LYS A 65 20.07 2.81 2.54
C LYS A 65 19.64 4.28 2.53
N LYS A 66 20.38 5.16 1.84
CA LYS A 66 20.02 6.58 1.71
C LYS A 66 18.63 6.76 1.11
N TYR A 67 18.32 6.02 0.04
CA TYR A 67 16.99 6.03 -0.56
C TYR A 67 15.91 5.55 0.43
N SER A 68 16.16 4.46 1.15
CA SER A 68 15.21 3.90 2.12
C SER A 68 14.95 4.82 3.32
N ASP A 69 15.98 5.57 3.75
CA ASP A 69 15.88 6.56 4.83
C ASP A 69 15.08 7.78 4.35
N ALA A 70 15.38 8.32 3.15
CA ALA A 70 14.66 9.45 2.57
C ALA A 70 13.17 9.14 2.31
N GLU A 71 12.88 7.95 1.75
CA GLU A 71 11.51 7.49 1.52
C GLU A 71 10.73 7.34 2.83
N TYR A 72 11.40 6.87 3.90
CA TYR A 72 10.80 6.78 5.22
C TYR A 72 10.46 8.17 5.78
N GLU A 73 11.41 9.12 5.72
CA GLU A 73 11.20 10.49 6.20
C GLU A 73 10.04 11.17 5.47
N GLU A 74 9.96 11.00 4.15
CA GLU A 74 8.89 11.60 3.35
C GLU A 74 7.53 10.97 3.65
N SER A 75 7.46 9.64 3.78
CA SER A 75 6.23 8.96 4.18
C SER A 75 5.73 9.40 5.58
N VAL A 76 6.66 9.74 6.47
CA VAL A 76 6.32 10.29 7.79
C VAL A 76 5.82 11.71 7.65
N ALA A 77 6.49 12.54 6.85
CA ALA A 77 6.11 13.93 6.63
C ALA A 77 4.72 14.07 5.98
N GLU A 78 4.34 13.16 5.10
CA GLU A 78 3.03 13.17 4.42
C GLU A 78 1.88 12.80 5.37
N VAL A 79 2.05 11.76 6.20
CA VAL A 79 0.98 11.23 7.06
C VAL A 79 0.87 11.98 8.40
N LYS A 80 1.97 12.55 8.90
CA LYS A 80 2.02 13.26 10.19
C LYS A 80 1.02 14.41 10.31
N PRO A 81 0.88 15.36 9.36
CA PRO A 81 -0.08 16.47 9.51
C PRO A 81 -1.52 15.97 9.55
N LEU A 82 -1.88 14.98 8.73
CA LEU A 82 -3.20 14.37 8.73
C LEU A 82 -3.50 13.71 10.08
N PHE A 83 -2.57 12.93 10.62
CA PHE A 83 -2.72 12.31 11.94
C PHE A 83 -2.88 13.34 13.06
N ILE A 84 -2.10 14.43 13.04
CA ILE A 84 -2.20 15.52 14.02
C ILE A 84 -3.58 16.19 13.94
N LEU A 85 -4.05 16.51 12.73
CA LEU A 85 -5.35 17.14 12.53
C LEU A 85 -6.50 16.25 13.00
N THR A 86 -6.50 14.97 12.60
CA THR A 86 -7.52 14.01 13.03
C THR A 86 -7.49 13.81 14.54
N SER A 87 -6.30 13.68 15.15
CA SER A 87 -6.16 13.53 16.60
C SER A 87 -6.68 14.77 17.34
N ALA A 88 -6.36 15.97 16.85
CA ALA A 88 -6.85 17.21 17.43
C ALA A 88 -8.38 17.30 17.39
N MET A 89 -9.00 16.95 16.24
CA MET A 89 -10.46 16.94 16.11
C MET A 89 -11.13 15.92 17.03
N CYS A 90 -10.57 14.70 17.12
CA CYS A 90 -11.06 13.67 18.05
C CYS A 90 -10.97 14.13 19.52
N LEU A 91 -9.88 14.79 19.91
CA LEU A 91 -9.72 15.31 21.27
C LEU A 91 -10.67 16.47 21.56
N ILE A 92 -10.86 17.40 20.62
CA ILE A 92 -11.81 18.51 20.77
C ILE A 92 -13.23 17.96 20.94
N ALA A 93 -13.63 16.99 20.12
CA ALA A 93 -14.94 16.33 20.24
C ALA A 93 -15.10 15.58 21.56
N GLY A 94 -14.07 14.82 21.98
CA GLY A 94 -14.07 14.09 23.23
C GLY A 94 -14.17 14.99 24.46
N VAL A 95 -13.36 16.06 24.51
CA VAL A 95 -13.41 17.06 25.60
C VAL A 95 -14.75 17.81 25.59
N GLY A 96 -15.25 18.19 24.41
CA GLY A 96 -16.56 18.83 24.27
C GLY A 96 -17.70 17.96 24.81
N ALA A 97 -17.64 16.65 24.58
CA ALA A 97 -18.61 15.70 25.13
C ALA A 97 -18.57 15.66 26.67
N VAL A 98 -17.38 15.65 27.28
CA VAL A 98 -17.21 15.69 28.75
C VAL A 98 -17.75 16.99 29.35
N LEU A 99 -17.54 18.13 28.68
CA LEU A 99 -18.02 19.43 29.16
C LEU A 99 -19.55 19.57 29.08
N TRP A 100 -20.18 18.91 28.10
CA TRP A 100 -21.64 18.94 27.93
C TRP A 100 -22.36 17.98 28.88
N ASP A 101 -21.87 16.74 28.96
CA ASP A 101 -22.42 15.71 29.84
C ASP A 101 -21.29 14.78 30.35
N PRO A 102 -20.88 14.92 31.62
CA PRO A 102 -19.71 14.22 32.14
C PRO A 102 -19.81 12.69 32.14
N GLU A 103 -21.00 12.14 32.43
CA GLU A 103 -21.20 10.68 32.56
C GLU A 103 -21.01 9.92 31.24
N PRO A 104 -21.70 10.27 30.13
CA PRO A 104 -21.43 9.67 28.83
C PRO A 104 -20.14 10.22 28.19
N GLY A 105 -19.79 11.48 28.47
CA GLY A 105 -18.65 12.16 27.87
C GLY A 105 -17.31 11.50 28.16
N ILE A 106 -17.13 10.94 29.37
CA ILE A 106 -15.87 10.25 29.72
C ILE A 106 -15.64 8.99 28.87
N TYR A 107 -16.72 8.26 28.52
CA TYR A 107 -16.62 7.09 27.65
C TYR A 107 -16.31 7.50 26.21
N VAL A 108 -16.92 8.57 25.71
CA VAL A 108 -16.63 9.12 24.37
C VAL A 108 -15.16 9.54 24.28
N LEU A 109 -14.65 10.28 25.28
CA LEU A 109 -13.24 10.66 25.34
C LEU A 109 -12.33 9.43 25.38
N GLY A 110 -12.67 8.42 26.19
CA GLY A 110 -11.93 7.16 26.27
C GLY A 110 -11.82 6.44 24.92
N ILE A 111 -12.93 6.32 24.19
CA ILE A 111 -12.97 5.71 22.85
C ILE A 111 -12.14 6.52 21.84
N MET A 112 -12.22 7.86 21.88
CA MET A 112 -11.44 8.72 20.99
C MET A 112 -9.93 8.56 21.24
N VAL A 113 -9.50 8.57 22.50
CA VAL A 113 -8.09 8.36 22.87
C VAL A 113 -7.62 6.96 22.46
N PHE A 114 -8.42 5.94 22.73
CA PHE A 114 -8.11 4.57 22.33
C PHE A 114 -7.96 4.43 20.81
N THR A 115 -8.84 5.06 20.04
CA THR A 115 -8.78 5.07 18.56
C THR A 115 -7.51 5.76 18.06
N ILE A 116 -7.13 6.90 18.63
CA ILE A 116 -5.88 7.60 18.29
C ILE A 116 -4.66 6.70 18.55
N ILE A 117 -4.65 6.01 19.70
CA ILE A 117 -3.58 5.06 20.05
C ILE A 117 -3.50 3.92 19.04
N LEU A 118 -4.64 3.30 18.69
CA LEU A 118 -4.69 2.22 17.70
C LEU A 118 -4.20 2.68 16.32
N MET A 119 -4.64 3.85 15.85
CA MET A 119 -4.20 4.42 14.58
C MET A 119 -2.69 4.70 14.59
N GLY A 120 -2.18 5.30 15.68
CA GLY A 120 -0.76 5.58 15.85
C GLY A 120 0.09 4.30 15.86
N LEU A 121 -0.37 3.27 16.57
CA LEU A 121 0.30 1.98 16.64
C LEU A 121 0.32 1.28 15.27
N ALA A 122 -0.82 1.23 14.57
CA ALA A 122 -0.90 0.64 13.23
C ALA A 122 0.04 1.36 12.25
N ALA A 123 0.02 2.70 12.23
CA ALA A 123 0.91 3.49 11.38
C ALA A 123 2.39 3.30 11.74
N PHE A 124 2.73 3.13 13.02
CA PHE A 124 4.10 2.86 13.47
C PHE A 124 4.57 1.46 13.06
N LEU A 125 3.77 0.43 13.32
CA LEU A 125 4.11 -0.97 13.01
C LEU A 125 4.31 -1.17 11.51
N THR A 126 3.36 -0.69 10.69
CA THR A 126 3.46 -0.81 9.23
C THR A 126 4.72 -0.13 8.71
N ARG A 127 5.01 1.10 9.14
CA ARG A 127 6.20 1.83 8.68
C ARG A 127 7.51 1.20 9.15
N ARG A 128 7.58 0.75 10.41
CA ARG A 128 8.77 0.09 10.96
C ARG A 128 9.05 -1.22 10.22
N HIS A 129 8.02 -2.01 9.94
CA HIS A 129 8.15 -3.23 9.16
C HIS A 129 8.65 -2.94 7.75
N LEU A 130 8.04 -1.94 7.08
CA LEU A 130 8.40 -1.52 5.73
C LEU A 130 9.87 -1.09 5.61
N HIS A 131 10.32 -0.29 6.58
CA HIS A 131 11.69 0.23 6.62
C HIS A 131 12.70 -0.89 6.91
N HIS A 132 12.38 -1.77 7.86
CA HIS A 132 13.25 -2.89 8.20
C HIS A 132 13.39 -3.89 7.05
N ASP A 133 12.30 -4.17 6.32
CA ASP A 133 12.33 -5.04 5.14
C ASP A 133 13.12 -4.40 3.99
N ASN A 134 12.96 -3.09 3.78
CA ASN A 134 13.74 -2.36 2.79
C ASN A 134 15.24 -2.44 3.08
N LEU A 135 15.65 -2.24 4.34
CA LEU A 135 17.07 -2.31 4.75
C LEU A 135 17.70 -3.71 4.63
N ARG A 136 16.89 -4.78 4.71
CA ARG A 136 17.38 -6.17 4.60
C ARG A 136 17.51 -6.65 3.16
N SER A 137 16.88 -5.96 2.22
CA SER A 137 16.91 -6.33 0.82
C SER A 137 18.18 -5.84 0.12
N LEU A 138 18.56 -6.52 -0.96
CA LEU A 138 19.70 -6.14 -1.80
C LEU A 138 19.44 -4.90 -2.66
N GLY A 139 18.21 -4.34 -2.63
CA GLY A 139 17.82 -3.22 -3.50
C GLY A 139 17.95 -3.59 -4.97
N GLU A 140 16.91 -4.24 -5.52
CA GLU A 140 16.80 -4.51 -6.96
C GLU A 140 15.58 -3.79 -7.53
N ALA A 141 15.76 -3.20 -8.71
CA ALA A 141 14.68 -2.65 -9.51
C ALA A 141 14.65 -3.32 -10.89
N ILE A 142 13.51 -3.89 -11.26
CA ILE A 142 13.25 -4.39 -12.62
C ILE A 142 12.19 -3.50 -13.23
N ILE A 143 12.57 -2.77 -14.28
CA ILE A 143 11.68 -1.86 -15.00
C ILE A 143 11.26 -2.54 -16.29
N SER A 144 9.95 -2.62 -16.51
CA SER A 144 9.33 -3.13 -17.73
C SER A 144 8.37 -2.09 -18.31
N LYS A 145 7.88 -2.29 -19.53
CA LYS A 145 6.91 -1.37 -20.16
C LYS A 145 5.60 -1.21 -19.37
N LYS A 146 5.23 -2.22 -18.59
CA LYS A 146 3.91 -2.33 -17.95
C LYS A 146 3.96 -2.34 -16.42
N ALA A 147 5.17 -2.45 -15.87
CA ALA A 147 5.39 -2.63 -14.45
C ALA A 147 6.79 -2.23 -14.00
N VAL A 148 6.92 -1.86 -12.73
CA VAL A 148 8.19 -1.81 -12.02
C VAL A 148 8.12 -2.77 -10.84
N LEU A 149 9.10 -3.67 -10.74
CA LEU A 149 9.36 -4.44 -9.53
C LEU A 149 10.46 -3.75 -8.75
N LEU A 150 10.14 -3.12 -7.62
CA LEU A 150 11.11 -2.47 -6.74
C LEU A 150 11.13 -3.23 -5.41
N ASN A 151 12.28 -3.80 -5.04
CA ASN A 151 12.45 -4.53 -3.79
C ASN A 151 11.30 -5.54 -3.51
N ASN A 152 11.08 -6.45 -4.45
CA ASN A 152 10.03 -7.47 -4.38
C ASN A 152 8.59 -6.91 -4.29
N ARG A 153 8.38 -5.62 -4.56
CA ARG A 153 7.06 -5.00 -4.68
C ARG A 153 6.77 -4.69 -6.12
N LEU A 154 5.71 -5.30 -6.63
CA LEU A 154 5.26 -5.11 -8.00
C LEU A 154 4.31 -3.91 -8.08
N PHE A 155 4.72 -2.91 -8.85
CA PHE A 155 3.87 -1.80 -9.26
C PHE A 155 3.49 -2.04 -10.71
N TYR A 156 2.23 -2.37 -10.96
CA TYR A 156 1.70 -2.70 -12.27
C TYR A 156 0.65 -1.69 -12.67
N TRP A 157 0.71 -1.17 -13.90
CA TRP A 157 -0.19 -0.12 -14.37
C TRP A 157 -1.01 -0.49 -15.61
N ASP A 158 -1.01 -1.75 -16.04
CA ASP A 158 -1.83 -2.27 -17.15
C ASP A 158 -2.95 -3.20 -16.63
N TYR A 159 -3.50 -2.95 -15.42
CA TYR A 159 -4.52 -3.80 -14.78
C TYR A 159 -5.55 -3.02 -13.96
N PHE A 160 -6.78 -3.53 -13.87
CA PHE A 160 -7.90 -2.87 -13.17
C PHE A 160 -8.19 -1.43 -13.61
N GLY A 161 -7.91 -1.07 -14.87
CA GLY A 161 -8.16 0.28 -15.39
C GLY A 161 -7.12 1.31 -14.95
N SER A 162 -6.04 0.89 -14.28
CA SER A 162 -4.90 1.77 -14.04
C SER A 162 -4.22 2.16 -15.36
N LYS A 163 -3.58 3.32 -15.40
CA LYS A 163 -2.77 3.78 -16.54
C LYS A 163 -1.54 4.53 -16.06
N LEU A 164 -0.44 4.41 -16.79
CA LEU A 164 0.74 5.26 -16.58
C LEU A 164 0.43 6.67 -17.11
N GLU A 165 0.41 7.64 -16.21
CA GLU A 165 0.18 9.05 -16.56
C GLU A 165 1.47 9.72 -16.98
N LYS A 166 2.54 9.53 -16.20
CA LYS A 166 3.77 10.30 -16.36
C LYS A 166 4.99 9.55 -15.88
N VAL A 167 6.11 9.76 -16.56
CA VAL A 167 7.44 9.38 -16.09
C VAL A 167 8.32 10.63 -16.07
N GLU A 168 8.86 10.96 -14.90
CA GLU A 168 9.76 12.10 -14.72
C GLU A 168 11.11 11.66 -14.16
N LEU A 169 12.19 12.22 -14.71
CA LEU A 169 13.51 12.14 -14.09
C LEU A 169 13.70 13.38 -13.21
N ARG A 170 13.80 13.19 -11.90
CA ARG A 170 14.10 14.25 -10.93
C ARG A 170 15.51 14.03 -10.38
N LYS A 171 16.35 15.06 -10.45
CA LYS A 171 17.64 15.05 -9.76
C LYS A 171 17.44 15.55 -8.34
N ASP A 172 17.66 14.67 -7.35
CA ASP A 172 17.76 15.08 -5.96
C ASP A 172 19.21 15.45 -5.63
N LYS A 173 19.46 16.00 -4.43
CA LYS A 173 20.79 16.46 -4.01
C LYS A 173 21.84 15.34 -4.00
N ASP A 174 21.43 14.13 -3.66
CA ASP A 174 22.35 12.98 -3.44
C ASP A 174 22.26 11.90 -4.53
N TYR A 175 21.14 11.80 -5.24
CA TYR A 175 20.92 10.81 -6.29
C TYR A 175 19.79 11.22 -7.26
N SER A 176 19.82 10.70 -8.48
CA SER A 176 18.75 10.88 -9.46
C SER A 176 17.63 9.86 -9.20
N VAL A 177 16.36 10.26 -9.34
CA VAL A 177 15.19 9.38 -9.18
C VAL A 177 14.28 9.44 -10.41
N LEU A 178 13.78 8.28 -10.82
CA LEU A 178 12.70 8.12 -11.79
C LEU A 178 11.38 8.04 -11.05
N ILE A 179 10.45 8.93 -11.36
CA ILE A 179 9.13 8.99 -10.76
C ILE A 179 8.12 8.49 -11.78
N PHE A 180 7.47 7.38 -11.48
CA PHE A 180 6.38 6.80 -12.27
C PHE A 180 5.05 7.19 -11.62
N THR A 181 4.31 8.10 -12.25
CA THR A 181 2.95 8.49 -11.83
C THR A 181 1.94 7.62 -12.56
N THR A 182 1.14 6.88 -11.79
CA THR A 182 0.12 5.96 -12.29
C THR A 182 -1.23 6.36 -11.75
N TRP A 183 -2.22 6.45 -12.62
CA TRP A 183 -3.62 6.61 -12.22
C TRP A 183 -4.23 5.24 -11.96
N ALA A 184 -5.00 5.09 -10.89
CA ALA A 184 -5.82 3.92 -10.66
C ALA A 184 -7.27 4.32 -10.34
N PRO A 185 -8.28 3.61 -10.89
CA PRO A 185 -9.67 3.91 -10.58
C PRO A 185 -10.00 3.47 -9.15
N THR A 186 -10.33 4.45 -8.31
CA THR A 186 -10.89 4.26 -6.97
C THR A 186 -12.34 4.70 -6.94
N MET A 187 -13.13 4.14 -6.02
CA MET A 187 -14.61 4.22 -5.97
C MET A 187 -15.21 5.63 -6.02
N GLN A 188 -14.46 6.69 -5.73
CA GLN A 188 -14.98 8.06 -5.68
C GLN A 188 -14.28 9.01 -6.66
N PHE A 189 -12.95 8.95 -6.77
CA PHE A 189 -12.14 9.69 -7.74
C PHE A 189 -10.88 8.86 -7.95
N GLY A 190 -10.43 8.63 -9.18
CA GLY A 190 -9.17 7.91 -9.40
C GLY A 190 -8.00 8.56 -8.67
N GLN A 191 -7.11 7.76 -8.11
CA GLN A 191 -5.96 8.22 -7.32
C GLN A 191 -4.70 8.04 -8.15
N SER A 192 -3.88 9.09 -8.21
CA SER A 192 -2.56 9.03 -8.83
C SER A 192 -1.52 8.64 -7.77
N TYR A 193 -0.84 7.52 -8.00
CA TYR A 193 0.25 7.02 -7.16
C TYR A 193 1.58 7.26 -7.85
N SER A 194 2.56 7.80 -7.12
CA SER A 194 3.90 8.06 -7.65
C SER A 194 4.90 7.10 -7.04
N LEU A 195 5.49 6.23 -7.85
CA LEU A 195 6.60 5.36 -7.45
C LEU A 195 7.93 6.03 -7.77
N ARG A 196 8.82 6.10 -6.78
CA ARG A 196 10.18 6.63 -6.96
C ARG A 196 11.16 5.48 -7.07
N VAL A 197 11.92 5.44 -8.15
CA VAL A 197 12.95 4.44 -8.40
C VAL A 197 14.29 5.16 -8.45
N PRO A 198 15.24 4.87 -7.54
CA PRO A 198 16.56 5.49 -7.60
C PRO A 198 17.29 5.06 -8.87
N VAL A 199 18.06 5.96 -9.46
CA VAL A 199 18.90 5.68 -10.62
C VAL A 199 20.30 5.35 -10.12
N PRO A 200 20.88 4.19 -10.48
CA PRO A 200 22.23 3.86 -10.04
C PRO A 200 23.27 4.73 -10.79
N PRO A 201 24.45 4.96 -10.19
CA PRO A 201 25.50 5.75 -10.84
C PRO A 201 25.91 5.14 -12.19
N GLY A 202 25.98 5.98 -13.22
CA GLY A 202 26.34 5.55 -14.59
C GLY A 202 25.17 5.15 -15.48
N GLU A 203 23.96 4.96 -14.93
CA GLU A 203 22.75 4.62 -15.71
C GLU A 203 21.86 5.84 -16.01
N GLU A 204 22.34 7.07 -15.77
CA GLU A 204 21.55 8.30 -15.99
C GLU A 204 21.08 8.47 -17.44
N ALA A 205 21.93 8.10 -18.41
CA ALA A 205 21.59 8.18 -19.83
C ALA A 205 20.45 7.21 -20.18
N ARG A 206 20.49 5.98 -19.65
CA ARG A 206 19.45 4.96 -19.85
C ARG A 206 18.17 5.32 -19.11
N ALA A 207 18.27 5.92 -17.93
CA ALA A 207 17.12 6.44 -17.19
C ALA A 207 16.39 7.55 -17.97
N SER A 208 17.14 8.43 -18.62
CA SER A 208 16.59 9.48 -19.50
C SER A 208 15.89 8.89 -20.73
N GLU A 209 16.47 7.85 -21.35
CA GLU A 209 15.87 7.12 -22.48
C GLU A 209 14.56 6.43 -22.09
N ILE A 210 14.50 5.83 -20.89
CA ILE A 210 13.27 5.22 -20.37
C ILE A 210 12.19 6.28 -20.15
N ALA A 211 12.56 7.44 -19.56
CA ALA A 211 11.63 8.53 -19.31
C ALA A 211 11.05 9.12 -20.61
N SER A 212 11.86 9.20 -21.69
CA SER A 212 11.38 9.69 -22.99
C SER A 212 10.53 8.65 -23.72
N THR A 213 10.88 7.36 -23.64
CA THR A 213 10.14 6.26 -24.29
C THR A 213 8.77 6.03 -23.67
N MET A 214 8.63 6.24 -22.35
CA MET A 214 7.39 6.03 -21.61
C MET A 214 6.55 7.30 -21.41
N LYS A 215 6.95 8.41 -22.03
CA LYS A 215 6.19 9.65 -21.92
C LYS A 215 4.89 9.50 -22.71
N THR A 216 3.78 9.30 -21.99
CA THR A 216 2.45 9.27 -22.59
C THR A 216 2.06 10.71 -22.97
N ASP A 217 1.69 10.94 -24.24
CA ASP A 217 1.12 12.20 -24.76
C ASP A 217 -0.24 12.51 -24.11
#